data_AF-A0A8J3JB13-F1
#
_entry.id   AF-A0A8J3JB13-F1
#
_cell.length_a   1.000
_cell.length_b   1.000
_cell.length_c   1.000
_cell.angle_alpha   90.00
_cell.angle_beta   90.00
_cell.angle_gamma   90.00
#
_symmetry.space_group_name_H-M   'P 1'
#
loop_
_entity.id
_entity.type
_entity.pdbx_description
1 polymer ?
#
loop_
_entity_poly.entity_id
_entity_poly.type
_entity_poly.pdbx_seq_one_letter_code
_entity_poly.pdbx_strand_id
1 'polypeptide(L)'
;MNSIDPPATVSVLDRDQIRDLMTQVLAAQGKDLPSGESADLREIGFRSLDFSELALRVEDEIGRELNFDAPGLRNIRTVGDVLDLLAELQDAT
;
A
#
# COMPACT_ATOMS: atom_id res chain seq x y z
N MET A 1 -3.96 16.93 34.83
CA MET A 1 -4.13 16.17 33.59
C MET A 1 -3.23 16.78 32.53
N ASN A 2 -2.21 16.07 32.07
CA ASN A 2 -1.54 16.37 30.81
C ASN A 2 -1.14 15.02 30.22
N SER A 3 -2.07 14.40 29.50
CA SER A 3 -1.73 13.33 28.57
C SER A 3 -1.18 14.04 27.34
N ILE A 4 0.14 14.22 27.32
CA ILE A 4 0.85 14.45 26.07
C ILE A 4 0.95 13.05 25.48
N ASP A 5 0.05 12.71 24.55
CA ASP A 5 0.32 11.61 23.63
C ASP A 5 1.69 11.88 23.01
N PRO A 6 2.64 10.94 23.05
CA PRO A 6 3.88 11.09 22.30
C PRO A 6 3.51 11.33 20.83
N PRO A 7 4.25 12.18 20.09
CA PRO A 7 4.00 12.29 18.65
C PRO A 7 4.08 10.87 18.09
N ALA A 8 3.03 10.45 17.37
CA ALA A 8 3.09 9.22 16.58
C ALA A 8 4.39 9.31 15.77
N THR A 9 5.32 8.40 16.05
CA THR A 9 6.58 8.34 15.30
C THR A 9 6.14 8.13 13.86
N VAL A 10 6.46 9.07 12.96
CA VAL A 10 6.17 8.93 11.52
C VAL A 10 6.80 7.61 11.09
N SER A 11 5.97 6.59 10.95
CA SER A 11 6.41 5.25 10.62
C SER A 11 6.29 5.11 9.11
N VAL A 12 7.28 4.47 8.50
CA VAL A 12 7.21 4.04 7.11
C VAL A 12 7.12 2.53 7.12
N LEU A 13 6.30 1.99 6.24
CA LEU A 13 6.17 0.56 6.05
C LEU A 13 7.26 0.09 5.10
N ASP A 14 7.94 -0.99 5.50
CA ASP A 14 8.80 -1.71 4.58
C ASP A 14 7.98 -2.48 3.54
N ARG A 15 8.68 -2.98 2.52
CA ARG A 15 8.07 -3.68 1.39
C ARG A 15 7.27 -4.91 1.81
N ASP A 16 7.76 -5.66 2.79
CA ASP A 16 7.11 -6.88 3.26
C ASP A 16 5.83 -6.53 4.03
N GLN A 17 5.84 -5.45 4.82
CA GLN A 17 4.65 -4.94 5.49
C GLN A 17 3.58 -4.48 4.49
N ILE A 18 3.95 -3.75 3.43
CA ILE A 18 3.00 -3.35 2.37
C ILE A 18 2.42 -4.59 1.67
N ARG A 19 3.25 -5.61 1.43
CA ARG A 19 2.85 -6.88 0.82
C ARG A 19 1.88 -7.66 1.70
N ASP A 20 2.08 -7.65 3.02
CA ASP A 20 1.15 -8.25 3.98
C ASP A 20 -0.19 -7.53 3.96
N LEU A 21 -0.22 -6.20 3.90
CA LEU A 21 -1.45 -5.43 3.75
C LEU A 21 -2.17 -5.76 2.43
N MET A 22 -1.44 -5.85 1.32
CA MET A 22 -2.01 -6.26 0.02
C MET A 22 -2.61 -7.67 0.08
N THR A 23 -1.95 -8.59 0.78
CA THR A 23 -2.46 -9.95 1.01
C THR A 23 -3.78 -9.92 1.78
N GLN A 24 -3.88 -9.09 2.82
CA GLN A 24 -5.11 -8.95 3.60
C GLN A 24 -6.28 -8.37 2.78
N VAL A 25 -6.01 -7.39 1.90
CA VAL A 25 -7.02 -6.80 1.00
C VAL A 25 -7.57 -7.86 0.03
N LEU A 26 -6.70 -8.69 -0.55
CA LEU A 26 -7.10 -9.77 -1.45
C LEU A 26 -7.84 -10.89 -0.70
N ALA A 27 -7.36 -11.28 0.48
CA ALA A 27 -7.96 -12.33 1.29
C ALA A 27 -9.39 -11.97 1.74
N ALA A 28 -9.68 -10.69 2.01
CA ALA A 28 -11.02 -10.22 2.32
C ALA A 28 -12.05 -10.49 1.19
N GLN A 29 -11.55 -10.76 -0.03
CA GLN A 29 -12.36 -11.04 -1.22
C GLN A 29 -12.25 -12.50 -1.67
N GLY A 30 -11.60 -13.37 -0.88
CA GLY A 30 -11.35 -14.77 -1.24
C GLY A 30 -10.34 -14.94 -2.40
N LYS A 31 -9.44 -13.97 -2.58
CA LYS A 31 -8.34 -14.02 -3.55
C LYS A 31 -7.02 -14.22 -2.81
N ASP A 32 -6.05 -14.82 -3.50
CA ASP A 32 -4.69 -15.02 -2.98
C ASP A 32 -3.68 -14.13 -3.70
N LEU A 33 -2.71 -13.59 -2.96
CA LEU A 33 -1.56 -12.90 -3.52
C LEU A 33 -0.48 -13.93 -3.92
N PRO A 34 -0.07 -14.02 -5.19
CA PRO A 34 1.02 -14.90 -5.59
C PRO A 34 2.34 -14.49 -4.95
N SER A 35 3.20 -15.45 -4.64
CA SER A 35 4.50 -15.23 -3.99
C SER A 35 5.46 -14.36 -4.82
N GLY A 36 5.28 -14.30 -6.14
CA GLY A 36 6.12 -13.52 -7.04
C GLY A 36 5.60 -12.09 -7.26
N GLU A 37 6.50 -11.11 -7.26
CA GLU A 37 6.16 -9.70 -7.51
C GLU A 37 5.92 -9.39 -8.99
N SER A 38 6.37 -10.25 -9.89
CA SER A 38 6.12 -10.13 -11.33
C SER A 38 4.70 -10.51 -11.74
N ALA A 39 3.84 -10.91 -10.80
CA ALA A 39 2.46 -11.28 -11.08
C ALA A 39 1.68 -10.07 -11.61
N ASP A 40 0.96 -10.26 -12.72
CA ASP A 40 0.15 -9.20 -13.33
C ASP A 40 -1.10 -8.94 -12.48
N LEU A 41 -1.36 -7.66 -12.19
CA LEU A 41 -2.50 -7.24 -11.37
C LEU A 41 -3.84 -7.67 -11.96
N ARG A 42 -3.94 -7.74 -13.29
CA ARG A 42 -5.17 -8.14 -13.97
C ARG A 42 -5.44 -9.62 -13.80
N GLU A 43 -4.39 -10.44 -13.81
CA GLU A 43 -4.47 -11.90 -13.64
C GLU A 43 -4.94 -12.26 -12.22
N ILE A 44 -4.44 -11.55 -11.21
CA ILE A 44 -4.84 -11.76 -9.81
C ILE A 44 -6.16 -11.03 -9.45
N GLY A 45 -6.75 -10.32 -10.42
CA GLY A 45 -7.99 -9.60 -10.22
C GLY A 45 -7.87 -8.42 -9.26
N PHE A 46 -6.68 -7.83 -9.12
CA PHE A 46 -6.44 -6.59 -8.38
C PHE A 46 -6.93 -5.40 -9.23
N ARG A 47 -7.81 -4.58 -8.66
CA ARG A 47 -8.53 -3.49 -9.33
C ARG A 47 -8.32 -2.17 -8.59
N SER A 48 -8.80 -1.07 -9.18
CA SER A 48 -8.68 0.27 -8.58
C SER A 48 -9.27 0.36 -7.18
N LEU A 49 -10.35 -0.37 -6.88
CA LEU A 49 -10.93 -0.40 -5.53
C LEU A 49 -9.99 -1.05 -4.52
N ASP A 50 -9.33 -2.14 -4.90
CA ASP A 50 -8.35 -2.85 -4.06
C ASP A 50 -7.13 -1.96 -3.79
N PHE A 51 -6.69 -1.20 -4.80
CA PHE A 51 -5.64 -0.20 -4.64
C PHE A 51 -6.05 0.91 -3.67
N SER A 52 -7.26 1.46 -3.80
CA SER A 52 -7.78 2.47 -2.89
C SER A 52 -7.89 1.95 -1.45
N GLU A 53 -8.32 0.70 -1.25
CA GLU A 53 -8.35 0.09 0.08
C GLU A 53 -6.94 -0.11 0.65
N LEU A 54 -6.00 -0.61 -0.16
CA LEU A 54 -4.61 -0.78 0.24
C LEU A 54 -3.97 0.56 0.64
N ALA A 55 -4.20 1.61 -0.15
CA ALA A 55 -3.77 2.97 0.15
C ALA A 55 -4.28 3.45 1.51
N LEU A 56 -5.58 3.32 1.77
CA LEU A 56 -6.18 3.73 3.05
C LEU A 56 -5.58 2.97 4.25
N ARG A 57 -5.29 1.68 4.09
CA ARG A 57 -4.64 0.89 5.15
C ARG A 57 -3.20 1.35 5.38
N VAL A 58 -2.46 1.66 4.33
CA VAL A 58 -1.10 2.22 4.48
C VAL A 58 -1.16 3.56 5.22
N GLU A 59 -2.08 4.46 4.83
CA GLU A 59 -2.28 5.77 5.48
C GLU A 59 -2.61 5.66 6.98
N ASP A 60 -3.45 4.69 7.35
CA ASP A 60 -3.81 4.40 8.75
C ASP A 60 -2.59 3.93 9.55
N GLU A 61 -1.78 3.03 9.00
CA GLU A 61 -0.57 2.52 9.65
C GLU A 61 0.52 3.60 9.82
N ILE A 62 0.74 4.43 8.79
CA ILE A 62 1.78 5.48 8.83
C ILE A 62 1.31 6.77 9.50
N GLY A 63 0.01 6.90 9.77
CA GLY A 63 -0.60 8.06 10.41
C GLY A 63 -0.60 9.34 9.57
N ARG A 64 -0.58 9.23 8.24
CA ARG A 64 -0.65 10.37 7.30
C ARG A 64 -1.22 9.97 5.94
N GLU A 65 -1.70 10.96 5.20
CA GLU A 65 -2.20 10.81 3.83
C GLU A 65 -1.06 10.63 2.82
N LEU A 66 -1.28 9.80 1.80
CA LEU A 66 -0.38 9.60 0.67
C LEU A 66 -0.73 10.61 -0.45
N ASN A 67 0.29 11.20 -1.08
CA ASN A 67 0.08 12.15 -2.18
C ASN A 67 0.08 11.45 -3.55
N PHE A 68 -1.12 11.17 -4.07
CA PHE A 68 -1.33 10.49 -5.34
C PHE A 68 -1.07 11.34 -6.60
N ASP A 69 -0.63 12.60 -6.48
CA ASP A 69 -0.24 13.39 -7.66
C ASP A 69 1.11 12.96 -8.27
N ALA A 70 1.74 11.91 -7.73
CA ALA A 70 2.95 11.34 -8.29
C ALA A 70 2.72 10.76 -9.71
N PRO A 71 3.63 11.03 -10.68
CA PRO A 71 3.51 10.52 -12.05
C PRO A 71 3.51 8.97 -12.15
N GLY A 72 3.88 8.27 -11.07
CA GLY A 72 3.97 6.81 -10.98
C GLY A 72 2.65 6.04 -11.14
N LEU A 73 1.49 6.67 -10.93
CA LEU A 73 0.18 6.02 -11.08
C LEU A 73 -0.10 5.49 -12.50
N ARG A 74 0.59 6.02 -13.51
CA ARG A 74 0.25 5.76 -14.93
C ARG A 74 0.75 4.41 -15.46
N ASN A 75 1.60 3.68 -14.73
CA ASN A 75 2.29 2.49 -15.27
C ASN A 75 2.26 1.26 -14.36
N ILE A 76 1.32 1.16 -13.42
CA ILE A 76 1.23 0.00 -12.52
C ILE A 76 0.68 -1.22 -13.28
N ARG A 77 1.43 -2.32 -13.34
CA ARG A 77 1.03 -3.57 -14.01
C ARG A 77 1.20 -4.81 -13.15
N THR A 78 2.17 -4.80 -12.25
CA THR A 78 2.56 -5.94 -11.43
C THR A 78 2.40 -5.66 -9.95
N VAL A 79 2.46 -6.71 -9.13
CA VAL A 79 2.54 -6.59 -7.67
C VAL A 79 3.73 -5.72 -7.28
N GLY A 80 4.90 -5.93 -7.90
CA GLY A 80 6.10 -5.14 -7.65
C GLY A 80 5.89 -3.63 -7.89
N ASP A 81 5.22 -3.26 -8.99
CA ASP A 81 4.93 -1.86 -9.29
C ASP A 81 4.05 -1.20 -8.21
N VAL A 82 3.14 -1.95 -7.58
CA VAL A 82 2.31 -1.43 -6.47
C VAL A 82 3.16 -1.20 -5.24
N LEU A 83 4.01 -2.17 -4.90
CA LEU A 83 4.88 -2.08 -3.72
C LEU A 83 5.90 -0.96 -3.86
N ASP A 84 6.49 -0.79 -5.06
CA ASP A 84 7.40 0.31 -5.37
C ASP A 84 6.70 1.65 -5.27
N LEU A 85 5.51 1.78 -5.88
CA LEU A 85 4.75 3.02 -5.80
C LEU A 85 4.40 3.39 -4.36
N LEU A 86 3.91 2.46 -3.56
CA LEU A 86 3.53 2.75 -2.17
C LEU A 86 4.73 3.09 -1.30
N ALA A 87 5.92 2.54 -1.58
CA ALA A 87 7.15 2.98 -0.94
C ALA A 87 7.53 4.41 -1.37
N GLU A 88 7.47 4.73 -2.66
CA GLU A 88 7.75 6.07 -3.19
C GLU A 88 6.80 7.14 -2.65
N LEU A 89 5.50 6.83 -2.54
CA LEU A 89 4.48 7.74 -2.02
C LEU A 89 4.70 8.07 -0.54
N GLN A 90 5.31 7.17 0.22
CA GLN A 90 5.72 7.45 1.59
C GLN A 90 6.90 8.43 1.60
N ASP A 91 7.88 8.27 0.72
CA ASP A 91 9.06 9.17 0.75
C ASP A 91 8.79 10.57 0.17
N ALA A 92 7.75 10.73 -0.67
CA ALA A 92 7.34 12.01 -1.21
C ALA A 92 6.76 12.91 -0.10
N THR A 93 7.59 13.85 0.39
CA THR A 93 7.24 14.85 1.42
C THR A 93 7.07 16.24 0.83
#